data_AF-X1KW79-F1
#
_entry.id   AF-X1KW79-F1
#
_cell.length_a   1.000
_cell.length_b   1.000
_cell.length_c   1.000
_cell.angle_alpha   90.00
_cell.angle_beta   90.00
_cell.angle_gamma   90.00
#
_symmetry.space_group_name_H-M   'P 1'
#
loop_
_entity.id
_entity.type
_entity.pdbx_description
1 polymer ?
#
loop_
_entity_poly.entity_id
_entity_poly.type
_entity_poly.pdbx_seq_one_letter_code
_entity_poly.pdbx_strand_id
1 'polypeptide(L)'
;MGEGFCGNSIKQQFIPYTYPEPGSPEVRMMYRYGGSYFGTMTDTNRWVKMYQSPKLEFVVNQEIWWHGETGFADIILPACTNLEQSDISQWGNCGGYGADFQTGCNHQVVVYQKKCIEPLWESRPDYDIFVELAGRLGFREEYTEGNSWEDWIKKV
;
A
#
# COMPACT_ATOMS: atom_id res chain seq x y z
N MET A 1 -2.57 14.85 17.11
CA MET A 1 -2.75 16.10 16.34
C MET A 1 -2.62 15.78 14.86
N GLY A 2 -3.51 16.35 14.04
CA GLY A 2 -3.53 16.34 12.57
C GLY A 2 -4.51 15.36 11.97
N GLU A 3 -5.27 15.72 10.93
CA GLU A 3 -5.85 14.75 9.97
C GLU A 3 -4.76 14.31 8.98
N GLY A 4 -3.70 13.67 9.46
CA GLY A 4 -2.68 13.05 8.60
C GLY A 4 -2.04 14.03 7.61
N PHE A 5 -2.17 13.73 6.32
CA PHE A 5 -1.58 14.53 5.24
C PHE A 5 -2.32 15.87 5.07
N CYS A 6 -1.64 16.98 5.32
CA CYS A 6 -2.25 18.31 5.32
C CYS A 6 -2.25 18.96 3.94
N GLY A 7 -3.01 18.39 3.02
CA GLY A 7 -3.08 18.85 1.62
C GLY A 7 -3.91 20.12 1.40
N ASN A 8 -4.90 20.42 2.26
CA ASN A 8 -5.84 21.51 2.04
C ASN A 8 -5.50 22.80 2.81
N SER A 9 -5.05 22.68 4.07
CA SER A 9 -4.57 23.84 4.83
C SER A 9 -3.66 23.46 6.01
N ILE A 10 -2.79 24.37 6.42
CA ILE A 10 -1.95 24.22 7.63
C ILE A 10 -2.80 23.97 8.88
N LYS A 11 -4.02 24.53 8.93
CA LYS A 11 -4.91 24.40 10.08
C LYS A 11 -5.28 22.94 10.38
N GLN A 12 -5.28 22.06 9.37
CA GLN A 12 -5.59 20.63 9.55
C GLN A 12 -4.62 19.93 10.51
N GLN A 13 -3.38 20.43 10.62
CA GLN A 13 -2.37 19.89 11.55
C GLN A 13 -2.78 20.01 13.02
N PHE A 14 -3.64 20.99 13.34
CA PHE A 14 -4.05 21.29 14.72
C PHE A 14 -5.35 20.61 15.13
N ILE A 15 -6.04 19.90 14.22
CA ILE A 15 -7.26 19.16 14.54
C ILE A 15 -6.87 17.85 15.26
N PRO A 16 -7.33 17.59 16.49
CA PRO A 16 -7.04 16.32 17.16
C PRO A 16 -7.78 15.16 16.51
N TYR A 17 -7.10 14.01 16.37
CA TYR A 17 -7.76 12.76 15.97
C TYR A 17 -8.73 12.31 17.07
N THR A 18 -9.96 12.00 16.67
CA THR A 18 -10.92 11.28 17.51
C THR A 18 -11.14 9.91 16.89
N TYR A 19 -11.12 8.86 17.72
CA TYR A 19 -11.37 7.49 17.28
C TYR A 19 -12.40 6.80 18.20
N PRO A 20 -13.39 6.07 17.64
CA PRO A 20 -13.74 6.07 16.22
C PRO A 20 -14.23 7.45 15.77
N GLU A 21 -14.25 7.69 14.46
CA GLU A 21 -14.91 8.88 13.92
C GLU A 21 -16.40 8.87 14.32
N PRO A 22 -17.01 10.01 14.68
CA PRO A 22 -18.42 10.06 15.04
C PRO A 22 -19.33 9.45 13.95
N GLY A 23 -20.05 8.38 14.31
CA GLY A 23 -20.94 7.66 13.38
C GLY A 23 -20.29 6.44 12.69
N SER A 24 -18.98 6.23 12.87
CA SER A 24 -18.25 5.10 12.30
C SER A 24 -18.09 3.95 13.30
N PRO A 25 -18.12 2.69 12.85
CA PRO A 25 -17.88 1.54 13.72
C PRO A 25 -16.41 1.47 14.18
N GLU A 26 -16.16 0.79 15.30
CA GLU A 26 -14.80 0.44 15.69
C GLU A 26 -14.20 -0.58 14.71
N VAL A 27 -12.95 -0.35 14.34
CA VAL A 27 -12.17 -1.23 13.45
C VAL A 27 -11.69 -2.44 14.25
N ARG A 28 -11.99 -3.64 13.74
CA ARG A 28 -11.58 -4.92 14.33
C ARG A 28 -10.51 -5.64 13.55
N MET A 29 -10.41 -5.38 12.25
CA MET A 29 -9.38 -5.97 11.38
C MET A 29 -8.61 -4.85 10.68
N MET A 30 -7.30 -5.01 10.57
CA MET A 30 -6.45 -4.13 9.78
C MET A 30 -5.70 -4.93 8.72
N TYR A 31 -5.92 -4.58 7.45
CA TYR A 31 -5.06 -4.99 6.35
C TYR A 31 -4.01 -3.92 6.13
N ARG A 32 -2.79 -4.20 6.57
CA ARG A 32 -1.65 -3.31 6.43
C ARG A 32 -0.88 -3.65 5.15
N TYR A 33 -0.54 -2.60 4.40
CA TYR A 33 0.32 -2.69 3.23
C TYR A 33 1.57 -1.85 3.49
N GLY A 34 2.72 -2.51 3.61
CA GLY A 34 3.95 -1.92 4.08
C GLY A 34 3.99 -1.63 5.59
N GLY A 35 5.16 -1.25 6.12
CA GLY A 35 5.37 -1.12 7.57
C GLY A 35 6.21 0.08 8.04
N SER A 36 6.01 1.27 7.46
CA SER A 36 6.89 2.43 7.70
C SER A 36 6.49 3.38 8.85
N TYR A 37 5.32 3.23 9.48
CA TYR A 37 4.75 4.25 10.38
C TYR A 37 5.57 4.48 11.65
N PHE A 38 6.29 3.46 12.13
CA PHE A 38 7.17 3.63 13.29
C PHE A 38 8.32 4.61 13.05
N GLY A 39 8.72 4.81 11.78
CA GLY A 39 9.77 5.75 11.39
C GLY A 39 9.28 7.02 10.71
N THR A 40 8.07 7.02 10.14
CA THR A 40 7.58 8.13 9.28
C THR A 40 6.48 8.97 9.91
N MET A 41 5.78 8.46 10.94
CA MET A 41 4.67 9.16 11.58
C MET A 41 5.09 9.89 12.86
N THR A 42 4.18 10.69 13.41
CA THR A 42 4.35 11.37 14.70
C THR A 42 3.79 10.55 15.86
N ASP A 43 4.38 10.74 17.05
CA ASP A 43 4.00 10.04 18.29
C ASP A 43 3.92 8.51 18.07
N THR A 44 4.99 7.92 17.55
CA THR A 44 4.94 6.57 16.97
C THR A 44 4.67 5.46 17.97
N ASN A 45 4.89 5.72 19.27
CA ASN A 45 4.47 4.82 20.35
C ASN A 45 2.96 4.56 20.35
N ARG A 46 2.14 5.46 19.81
CA ARG A 46 0.69 5.22 19.69
C ARG A 46 0.35 4.07 18.74
N TRP A 47 1.17 3.85 17.70
CA TRP A 47 0.98 2.75 16.76
C TRP A 47 1.27 1.42 17.42
N VAL A 48 2.34 1.32 18.21
CA VAL A 48 2.64 0.12 19.02
C VAL A 48 1.48 -0.22 19.95
N LYS A 49 0.94 0.78 20.66
CA LYS A 49 -0.24 0.61 21.53
C LYS A 49 -1.49 0.19 20.77
N MET A 50 -1.67 0.68 19.54
CA MET A 50 -2.79 0.33 18.67
C MET A 50 -2.73 -1.14 18.26
N TYR A 51 -1.56 -1.63 17.83
CA TYR A 51 -1.38 -3.05 17.50
C TYR A 51 -1.61 -3.99 18.70
N GLN A 52 -1.37 -3.50 19.93
CA GLN A 52 -1.60 -4.26 21.16
C GLN A 52 -3.02 -4.10 21.73
N SER A 53 -3.87 -3.32 21.06
CA SER A 53 -5.24 -3.06 21.54
C SER A 53 -6.08 -4.33 21.42
N PRO A 54 -6.80 -4.76 22.48
CA PRO A 54 -7.70 -5.91 22.40
C PRO A 54 -8.91 -5.68 21.49
N LYS A 55 -9.14 -4.43 21.04
CA LYS A 55 -10.18 -4.09 20.07
C LYS A 55 -9.79 -4.46 18.63
N LEU A 56 -8.49 -4.56 18.36
CA LEU A 56 -7.97 -5.00 17.08
C LEU A 56 -7.80 -6.52 17.14
N GLU A 57 -8.75 -7.22 16.54
CA GLU A 57 -8.87 -8.67 16.62
C GLU A 57 -8.00 -9.39 15.60
N PHE A 58 -7.65 -8.74 14.49
CA PHE A 58 -6.88 -9.37 13.41
C PHE A 58 -6.07 -8.40 12.56
N VAL A 59 -4.83 -8.76 12.25
CA VAL A 59 -3.90 -7.96 11.46
C VAL A 59 -3.27 -8.81 10.36
N VAL A 60 -3.44 -8.35 9.12
CA VAL A 60 -2.70 -8.86 7.96
C VAL A 60 -1.66 -7.81 7.59
N ASN A 61 -0.43 -8.23 7.30
CA ASN A 61 0.58 -7.35 6.71
C ASN A 61 1.11 -7.91 5.40
N GLN A 62 0.87 -7.18 4.30
CA GLN A 62 1.45 -7.44 2.99
C GLN A 62 2.66 -6.55 2.81
N GLU A 63 3.84 -7.15 2.75
CA GLU A 63 5.12 -6.42 2.82
C GLU A 63 6.22 -7.24 2.14
N ILE A 64 7.24 -6.54 1.63
CA ILE A 64 8.40 -7.14 0.94
C ILE A 64 9.47 -7.54 1.96
N TRP A 65 9.65 -6.73 3.02
CA TRP A 65 10.71 -6.91 4.02
C TRP A 65 10.19 -7.12 5.44
N TRP A 66 11.03 -7.67 6.31
CA TRP A 66 10.73 -7.71 7.73
C TRP A 66 10.95 -6.33 8.37
N HIS A 67 9.90 -5.50 8.37
CA HIS A 67 9.89 -4.16 8.98
C HIS A 67 9.40 -4.17 10.43
N GLY A 68 9.53 -3.01 11.11
CA GLY A 68 9.15 -2.86 12.52
C GLY A 68 7.68 -3.18 12.79
N GLU A 69 6.77 -2.79 11.90
CA GLU A 69 5.33 -3.12 12.01
C GLU A 69 5.03 -4.59 11.68
N THR A 70 5.85 -5.23 10.83
CA THR A 70 5.60 -6.61 10.36
C THR A 70 5.53 -7.61 11.50
N GLY A 71 6.32 -7.42 12.56
CA GLY A 71 6.30 -8.28 13.74
C GLY A 71 5.02 -8.20 14.59
N PHE A 72 4.09 -7.29 14.28
CA PHE A 72 2.81 -7.15 14.97
C PHE A 72 1.63 -7.79 14.22
N ALA A 73 1.86 -8.39 13.05
CA ALA A 73 0.80 -8.98 12.25
C ALA A 73 0.51 -10.43 12.66
N ASP A 74 -0.75 -10.84 12.56
CA ASP A 74 -1.18 -12.23 12.73
C ASP A 74 -0.89 -13.07 11.49
N ILE A 75 -1.03 -12.45 10.31
CA ILE A 75 -0.68 -13.05 9.01
C ILE A 75 0.23 -12.10 8.24
N ILE A 76 1.29 -12.66 7.66
CA ILE A 76 2.20 -11.94 6.78
C ILE A 76 2.11 -12.53 5.37
N LEU A 77 1.91 -11.66 4.38
CA LEU A 77 1.85 -12.02 2.96
C LEU A 77 3.10 -11.44 2.25
N PRO A 78 4.04 -12.27 1.79
CA PRO A 78 5.28 -11.79 1.18
C PRO A 78 5.04 -11.23 -0.22
N ALA A 79 5.20 -9.92 -0.38
CA ALA A 79 5.18 -9.26 -1.68
C ALA A 79 6.57 -9.26 -2.34
N CYS A 80 6.63 -9.13 -3.67
CA CYS A 80 7.89 -9.03 -4.41
C CYS A 80 8.19 -7.58 -4.84
N THR A 81 9.45 -7.29 -5.16
CA THR A 81 9.85 -5.97 -5.68
C THR A 81 9.43 -5.77 -7.13
N ASN A 82 9.49 -4.52 -7.60
CA ASN A 82 9.25 -4.20 -9.00
C ASN A 82 10.29 -4.78 -9.98
N LEU A 83 11.42 -5.32 -9.50
CA LEU A 83 12.39 -6.04 -10.33
C LEU A 83 11.99 -7.50 -10.57
N GLU A 84 11.02 -8.01 -9.80
CA GLU A 84 10.51 -9.39 -9.85
C GLU A 84 9.19 -9.50 -10.64
N GLN A 85 8.66 -8.38 -11.13
CA GLN A 85 7.45 -8.30 -11.96
C GLN A 85 7.66 -7.33 -13.13
N SER A 86 6.80 -7.43 -14.16
CA SER A 86 6.75 -6.42 -15.21
C SER A 86 5.90 -5.23 -14.77
N ASP A 87 6.20 -4.02 -15.21
CA ASP A 87 5.34 -2.83 -15.03
C ASP A 87 5.65 -1.76 -16.10
N ILE A 88 4.92 -0.65 -16.11
CA ILE A 88 5.20 0.53 -16.93
C ILE A 88 5.09 1.80 -16.10
N SER A 89 6.05 2.72 -16.28
CA SER A 89 6.09 3.97 -15.52
C SER A 89 6.73 5.10 -16.32
N GLN A 90 6.48 6.34 -15.93
CA GLN A 90 7.21 7.50 -16.44
C GLN A 90 8.14 8.06 -15.36
N TRP A 91 9.39 8.34 -15.74
CA TRP A 91 10.39 8.85 -14.82
C TRP A 91 10.00 10.23 -14.27
N GLY A 92 10.02 10.36 -12.94
CA GLY A 92 9.71 11.60 -12.24
C GLY A 92 8.22 11.96 -12.23
N ASN A 93 7.34 11.11 -12.74
CA ASN A 93 5.92 11.36 -12.73
C ASN A 93 5.24 10.63 -11.55
N CYS A 94 4.73 11.39 -10.58
CA CYS A 94 3.91 10.85 -9.50
C CYS A 94 2.40 11.05 -9.70
N GLY A 95 1.98 11.83 -10.71
CA GLY A 95 0.57 12.16 -10.95
C GLY A 95 -0.18 12.72 -9.73
N GLY A 96 -1.51 12.57 -9.73
CA GLY A 96 -2.34 12.83 -8.55
C GLY A 96 -2.49 14.32 -8.18
N TYR A 97 -1.96 14.71 -7.02
CA TYR A 97 -2.19 16.02 -6.38
C TYR A 97 -1.52 17.22 -7.10
N GLY A 98 -0.82 16.98 -8.20
CA GLY A 98 -0.28 18.02 -9.06
C GLY A 98 -0.13 17.51 -10.48
N ALA A 99 0.03 18.46 -11.40
CA ALA A 99 0.25 18.20 -12.81
C ALA A 99 1.74 18.32 -13.14
N ASP A 100 2.17 17.58 -14.15
CA ASP A 100 3.46 17.74 -14.81
C ASP A 100 4.70 17.58 -13.92
N PHE A 101 4.64 16.70 -12.91
CA PHE A 101 5.79 16.42 -12.03
C PHE A 101 7.03 15.90 -12.77
N GLN A 102 6.85 15.28 -13.95
CA GLN A 102 7.94 14.86 -14.82
C GLN A 102 8.82 16.04 -15.30
N THR A 103 8.36 17.29 -15.19
CA THR A 103 9.15 18.50 -15.55
C THR A 103 10.39 18.69 -14.69
N GLY A 104 10.47 18.01 -13.53
CA GLY A 104 11.71 17.94 -12.75
C GLY A 104 12.83 17.13 -13.43
N CYS A 105 12.52 16.39 -14.49
CA CYS A 105 13.48 15.61 -15.28
C CYS A 105 13.83 16.34 -16.58
N ASN A 106 15.09 16.23 -17.02
CA ASN A 106 15.56 16.84 -18.28
C ASN A 106 14.81 16.33 -19.52
N HIS A 107 14.31 15.09 -19.47
CA HIS A 107 13.57 14.45 -20.55
C HIS A 107 12.40 13.66 -19.96
N GLN A 108 11.30 13.61 -20.71
CA GLN A 108 10.22 12.68 -20.42
C GLN A 108 10.62 11.28 -20.89
N VAL A 109 10.78 10.36 -19.94
CA VAL A 109 11.20 8.98 -20.23
C VAL A 109 10.11 8.04 -19.74
N VAL A 110 9.46 7.36 -20.67
CA VAL A 110 8.56 6.24 -20.36
C VAL A 110 9.37 4.96 -20.37
N VAL A 111 9.24 4.17 -19.30
CA VAL A 111 10.04 2.97 -19.04
C VAL A 111 9.10 1.79 -18.87
N TYR A 112 9.25 0.81 -19.75
CA TYR A 112 8.77 -0.55 -19.48
C TYR A 112 9.74 -1.21 -18.49
N GLN A 113 9.27 -1.46 -17.29
CA GLN A 113 10.00 -2.14 -16.24
C GLN A 113 9.89 -3.64 -16.51
N LYS A 114 10.79 -4.18 -17.33
CA LYS A 114 10.80 -5.61 -17.63
C LYS A 114 11.17 -6.39 -16.36
N LYS A 115 10.42 -7.47 -16.07
CA LYS A 115 10.80 -8.46 -15.05
C LYS A 115 12.26 -8.90 -15.23
N CYS A 116 13.08 -8.64 -14.21
CA CYS A 116 14.52 -8.90 -14.25
C CYS A 116 14.87 -10.28 -13.72
N ILE A 117 14.20 -10.71 -12.65
CA ILE A 117 14.38 -12.00 -12.00
C ILE A 117 13.01 -12.60 -11.64
N GLU A 118 12.98 -13.89 -11.30
CA GLU A 118 11.80 -14.50 -10.70
C GLU A 118 11.59 -14.02 -9.25
N PRO A 119 10.33 -13.93 -8.77
CA PRO A 119 10.05 -13.65 -7.37
C PRO A 119 10.84 -14.55 -6.42
N LEU A 120 11.48 -13.95 -5.43
CA LEU A 120 12.33 -14.66 -4.50
C LEU A 120 11.52 -15.47 -3.49
N TRP A 121 11.91 -16.73 -3.32
CA TRP A 121 11.30 -17.67 -2.38
C TRP A 121 9.81 -17.89 -2.69
N GLU A 122 8.92 -17.52 -1.76
CA GLU A 122 7.47 -17.62 -1.90
C GLU A 122 6.81 -16.23 -2.09
N SER A 123 7.61 -15.19 -2.34
CA SER A 123 7.09 -13.86 -2.62
C SER A 123 6.27 -13.85 -3.91
N ARG A 124 5.29 -12.96 -3.99
CA ARG A 124 4.44 -12.82 -5.17
C ARG A 124 4.19 -11.35 -5.51
N PRO A 125 3.94 -11.04 -6.79
CA PRO A 125 3.36 -9.77 -7.21
C PRO A 125 2.12 -9.43 -6.37
N ASP A 126 1.98 -8.17 -5.98
CA ASP A 126 0.81 -7.72 -5.20
C ASP A 126 -0.50 -8.00 -5.93
N TYR A 127 -0.50 -7.82 -7.26
CA TYR A 127 -1.64 -8.16 -8.12
C TYR A 127 -2.06 -9.61 -7.93
N ASP A 128 -1.11 -10.56 -7.98
CA ASP A 128 -1.40 -11.98 -7.85
C ASP A 128 -1.96 -12.33 -6.46
N ILE A 129 -1.44 -11.69 -5.40
CA ILE A 129 -1.97 -11.84 -4.03
C ILE A 129 -3.44 -11.39 -3.99
N PHE A 130 -3.75 -10.21 -4.54
CA PHE A 130 -5.11 -9.69 -4.56
C PHE A 130 -6.05 -10.48 -5.47
N VAL A 131 -5.57 -11.00 -6.60
CA VAL A 131 -6.34 -11.91 -7.46
C VAL A 131 -6.73 -13.19 -6.71
N GLU A 132 -5.82 -13.72 -5.89
CA GLU A 132 -6.10 -14.91 -5.08
C GLU A 132 -7.09 -14.62 -3.93
N LEU A 133 -6.98 -13.45 -3.31
CA LEU A 133 -7.94 -12.97 -2.31
C LEU A 133 -9.32 -12.75 -2.91
N ALA A 134 -9.41 -12.05 -4.06
CA ALA A 134 -10.65 -11.84 -4.79
C ALA A 134 -11.31 -13.16 -5.20
N GLY A 135 -10.52 -14.16 -5.59
CA GLY A 135 -11.01 -15.53 -5.85
C GLY A 135 -11.64 -16.19 -4.64
N ARG A 136 -11.02 -16.07 -3.46
CA ARG A 136 -11.59 -16.62 -2.22
C ARG A 136 -12.84 -15.87 -1.76
N LEU A 137 -12.93 -14.58 -2.08
CA LEU A 137 -14.07 -13.73 -1.76
C LEU A 137 -15.19 -13.78 -2.81
N GLY A 138 -14.97 -14.47 -3.94
CA GLY A 138 -15.98 -14.73 -4.96
C GLY A 138 -16.16 -13.62 -6.02
N PHE A 139 -15.20 -12.70 -6.17
CA PHE A 139 -15.27 -11.60 -7.16
C PHE A 139 -14.04 -11.50 -8.07
N ARG A 140 -13.39 -12.64 -8.37
CA ARG A 140 -12.16 -12.67 -9.18
C ARG A 140 -12.35 -12.11 -10.58
N GLU A 141 -13.46 -12.43 -11.23
CA GLU A 141 -13.72 -12.02 -12.61
C GLU A 141 -13.92 -10.51 -12.69
N GLU A 142 -14.63 -9.94 -11.71
CA GLU A 142 -14.82 -8.49 -11.57
C GLU A 142 -13.51 -7.78 -11.24
N TYR A 143 -12.65 -8.39 -10.42
CA TYR A 143 -11.35 -7.80 -10.07
C TYR A 143 -10.36 -7.81 -11.23
N THR A 144 -10.28 -8.94 -11.96
CA THR A 144 -9.31 -9.10 -13.06
C THR A 144 -9.80 -8.51 -14.37
N GLU A 145 -11.12 -8.40 -14.56
CA GLU A 145 -11.77 -8.12 -15.84
C GLU A 145 -11.25 -9.03 -16.97
N GLY A 146 -10.91 -10.28 -16.63
CA GLY A 146 -10.30 -11.25 -17.55
C GLY A 146 -8.86 -10.95 -17.97
N ASN A 147 -8.18 -9.98 -17.35
CA ASN A 147 -6.84 -9.54 -17.71
C ASN A 147 -5.77 -10.16 -16.80
N SER A 148 -4.64 -10.54 -17.41
CA SER A 148 -3.39 -10.72 -16.66
C SER A 148 -2.75 -9.36 -16.34
N TRP A 149 -1.76 -9.35 -15.44
CA TRP A 149 -1.01 -8.12 -15.16
C TRP A 149 -0.35 -7.53 -16.41
N GLU A 150 0.19 -8.37 -17.30
CA GLU A 150 0.78 -7.93 -18.56
C GLU A 150 -0.27 -7.33 -19.51
N ASP A 151 -1.51 -7.80 -19.47
CA ASP A 151 -2.59 -7.22 -20.27
C ASP A 151 -3.01 -5.85 -19.74
N TRP A 152 -2.95 -5.64 -18.42
CA TRP A 152 -3.12 -4.30 -17.84
C TRP A 152 -2.04 -3.34 -18.32
N ILE A 153 -0.77 -3.76 -18.35
CA ILE A 153 0.34 -2.94 -18.84
C ILE A 153 0.13 -2.51 -20.30
N LYS A 154 -0.39 -3.39 -21.16
CA LYS A 154 -0.65 -3.08 -22.58
C LYS A 154 -1.79 -2.08 -22.81
N LYS A 155 -2.67 -1.87 -21.83
CA LYS A 155 -3.81 -0.96 -21.92
C LYS A 155 -3.46 0.48 -21.53
N VAL A 156 -2.30 0.69 -20.91
CA VAL A 156 -1.79 2.01 -20.49
C VAL A 156 -1.28 2.81 -21.68
#